data_AF-A0A4P9VHF9-F1
#
_entry.id   AF-A0A4P9VHF9-F1
#
_cell.length_a   1.000
_cell.length_b   1.000
_cell.length_c   1.000
_cell.angle_alpha   90.00
_cell.angle_beta   90.00
_cell.angle_gamma   90.00
#
_symmetry.space_group_name_H-M   'P 1'
#
loop_
_entity.id
_entity.type
_entity.pdbx_description
1 polymer ?
#
loop_
_entity_poly.entity_id
_entity_poly.type
_entity_poly.pdbx_seq_one_letter_code
_entity_poly.pdbx_strand_id
1 'polypeptide(L)'
;MATQPNSERKETRLVARVSTDIQEMIQRAADYSGATLSQFLIESALEKARDVLAQTETLQLSKAGAEALVAALENPPEPNHKLVAAAQRYRDSVNVDNH
;
A
#
# COMPACT_ATOMS: atom_id res chain seq x y z
N MET A 1 -31.93 -0.02 -28.67
CA MET A 1 -31.65 0.05 -27.22
C MET A 1 -30.82 -1.16 -26.86
N ALA A 2 -29.50 -1.01 -26.66
CA ALA A 2 -28.63 -2.11 -26.29
C ALA A 2 -28.43 -2.08 -24.76
N THR A 3 -28.94 -3.11 -24.08
CA THR A 3 -28.69 -3.35 -22.65
C THR A 3 -27.24 -3.79 -22.50
N GLN A 4 -26.40 -2.95 -21.90
CA GLN A 4 -25.04 -3.33 -21.52
C GLN A 4 -25.09 -4.39 -20.40
N PRO A 5 -24.23 -5.43 -20.45
CA PRO A 5 -24.20 -6.47 -19.44
C PRO A 5 -23.68 -5.91 -18.10
N ASN A 6 -24.45 -6.13 -17.05
CA ASN A 6 -24.12 -5.79 -15.67
C ASN A 6 -22.86 -6.56 -15.26
N SER A 7 -21.72 -5.89 -15.20
CA SER A 7 -20.48 -6.45 -14.67
C SER A 7 -20.75 -6.99 -13.27
N GLU A 8 -20.69 -8.31 -13.11
CA GLU A 8 -20.82 -8.98 -11.82
C GLU A 8 -19.84 -8.35 -10.84
N ARG A 9 -20.33 -7.53 -9.90
CA ARG A 9 -19.53 -7.09 -8.75
C ARG A 9 -19.19 -8.35 -7.96
N LYS A 10 -17.99 -8.89 -8.15
CA LYS A 10 -17.48 -10.01 -7.35
C LYS A 10 -17.33 -9.53 -5.91
N GLU A 11 -18.36 -9.73 -5.12
CA GLU A 11 -18.32 -9.54 -3.67
C GLU A 11 -17.36 -10.58 -3.07
N THR A 12 -16.23 -10.10 -2.54
CA THR A 12 -15.27 -10.96 -1.84
C THR A 12 -15.59 -10.90 -0.35
N ARG A 13 -15.74 -12.07 0.28
CA ARG A 13 -16.05 -12.17 1.71
C ARG A 13 -14.76 -12.27 2.51
N LEU A 14 -14.58 -11.37 3.47
CA LEU A 14 -13.56 -11.48 4.49
C LEU A 14 -14.06 -12.37 5.64
N VAL A 15 -13.28 -13.38 6.02
CA VAL A 15 -13.62 -14.32 7.10
C VAL A 15 -12.46 -14.37 8.09
N ALA A 16 -12.75 -14.13 9.36
CA ALA A 16 -11.81 -14.27 10.47
C ALA A 16 -12.46 -15.07 11.60
N ARG A 17 -11.66 -15.89 12.30
CA ARG A 17 -12.09 -16.59 13.52
C ARG A 17 -11.58 -15.81 14.72
N VAL A 18 -12.45 -15.58 15.68
CA VAL A 18 -12.17 -14.85 16.92
C VAL A 18 -12.78 -15.59 18.11
N SER A 19 -12.26 -15.35 19.31
CA SER A 19 -12.92 -15.78 20.54
C SER A 19 -14.18 -14.95 20.81
N THR A 20 -15.07 -15.48 21.66
CA THR A 20 -16.27 -14.78 22.12
C THR A 20 -15.94 -13.44 22.76
N ASP A 21 -14.93 -13.38 23.63
CA ASP A 21 -14.52 -12.14 24.30
C ASP A 21 -14.12 -11.02 23.32
N ILE A 22 -13.44 -11.39 22.23
CA ILE A 22 -13.07 -10.43 21.17
C ILE A 22 -14.33 -9.97 20.42
N GLN A 23 -15.23 -10.90 20.07
CA GLN A 23 -16.47 -10.56 19.39
C GLN A 23 -17.33 -9.60 20.22
N GLU A 24 -17.49 -9.86 21.53
CA GLU A 24 -18.24 -9.00 22.44
C GLU A 24 -17.62 -7.61 22.58
N MET A 25 -16.29 -7.54 22.66
CA MET A 25 -15.59 -6.26 22.71
C MET A 25 -15.83 -5.43 21.45
N ILE A 26 -15.71 -6.03 20.27
CA ILE A 26 -15.93 -5.35 18.99
C ILE A 26 -17.41 -4.95 18.86
N GLN A 27 -18.35 -5.80 19.28
CA GLN A 27 -19.78 -5.48 19.27
C GLN A 27 -20.08 -4.25 20.13
N ARG A 28 -19.56 -4.18 21.36
CA ARG A 28 -19.73 -2.99 22.22
C ARG A 28 -19.16 -1.72 21.58
N ALA A 29 -18.00 -1.82 20.93
CA ALA A 29 -17.41 -0.69 20.23
C ALA A 29 -18.28 -0.22 19.06
N ALA A 30 -18.84 -1.15 18.28
CA ALA A 30 -19.77 -0.86 17.20
C ALA A 30 -21.06 -0.19 17.73
N ASP A 31 -21.59 -0.69 18.85
CA ASP A 31 -22.77 -0.12 19.50
C ASP A 31 -22.50 1.33 19.96
N TYR A 32 -21.32 1.60 20.54
CA TYR A 32 -20.91 2.95 20.95
C TYR A 32 -20.68 3.90 19.77
N SER A 33 -20.25 3.39 18.62
CA SER A 33 -20.10 4.20 17.41
C SER A 33 -21.40 4.36 16.62
N GLY A 34 -22.50 3.72 17.06
CA GLY A 34 -23.77 3.72 16.34
C GLY A 34 -23.72 2.96 15.01
N ALA A 35 -22.77 2.04 14.85
CA ALA A 35 -22.57 1.26 13.62
C ALA A 35 -23.00 -0.20 13.83
N THR A 36 -23.35 -0.88 12.75
CA THR A 36 -23.47 -2.35 12.79
C THR A 36 -22.08 -2.98 12.95
N LEU A 37 -22.01 -4.20 13.50
CA LEU A 37 -20.74 -4.94 13.64
C LEU A 37 -19.97 -5.04 12.31
N SER A 38 -20.69 -5.33 11.21
CA SER A 38 -20.09 -5.43 9.88
C SER A 38 -19.49 -4.11 9.42
N GLN A 39 -20.25 -3.01 9.58
CA GLN A 39 -19.77 -1.67 9.22
C GLN A 39 -18.53 -1.28 10.03
N PHE A 40 -18.58 -1.48 11.35
CA PHE A 40 -17.45 -1.20 12.24
C PHE A 40 -16.20 -1.99 11.84
N LEU A 41 -16.33 -3.27 11.50
CA LEU A 41 -15.22 -4.11 11.06
C LEU A 41 -14.62 -3.61 9.73
N ILE A 42 -15.45 -3.27 8.75
CA ILE A 42 -14.98 -2.77 7.45
C ILE A 42 -14.28 -1.43 7.61
N GLU A 43 -14.87 -0.49 8.36
CA GLU A 43 -14.28 0.83 8.61
C GLU A 43 -12.95 0.72 9.35
N SER A 44 -12.89 -0.08 10.42
CA SER A 44 -11.66 -0.29 11.19
C SER A 44 -10.55 -0.95 10.37
N ALA A 45 -10.90 -1.97 9.56
CA ALA A 45 -9.94 -2.62 8.68
C ALA A 45 -9.42 -1.66 7.60
N LEU A 46 -10.28 -0.82 7.06
CA LEU A 46 -9.93 0.15 6.02
C LEU A 46 -9.05 1.27 6.56
N GLU A 47 -9.35 1.80 7.75
CA GLU A 47 -8.50 2.76 8.46
C GLU A 47 -7.10 2.18 8.65
N LYS A 48 -6.99 0.97 9.22
CA LYS A 48 -5.69 0.35 9.45
C LYS A 48 -4.94 0.05 8.15
N ALA A 49 -5.63 -0.40 7.11
CA ALA A 49 -5.04 -0.66 5.81
C ALA A 49 -4.45 0.62 5.20
N ARG A 50 -5.16 1.75 5.28
CA ARG A 50 -4.67 3.05 4.79
C ARG A 50 -3.40 3.47 5.52
N ASP A 51 -3.34 3.33 6.83
CA ASP A 51 -2.15 3.69 7.60
C ASP A 51 -0.93 2.85 7.19
N VAL A 52 -1.11 1.53 7.03
CA VAL A 52 -0.02 0.62 6.64
C VAL A 52 0.47 0.92 5.22
N LEU A 53 -0.45 1.17 4.28
CA LEU A 53 -0.10 1.55 2.91
C LEU A 53 0.60 2.91 2.88
N ALA A 54 0.08 3.91 3.59
CA ALA A 54 0.70 5.23 3.67
C ALA A 54 2.13 5.16 4.22
N GLN A 55 2.40 4.32 5.22
CA GLN A 55 3.75 4.11 5.76
C GLN A 55 4.72 3.50 4.75
N THR A 56 4.24 2.66 3.84
CA THR A 56 5.08 1.93 2.89
C THR A 56 5.27 2.69 1.58
N GLU A 57 4.23 3.40 1.13
CA GLU A 57 4.18 4.06 -0.18
C GLU A 57 4.55 5.55 -0.11
N THR A 58 4.57 6.15 1.08
CA THR A 58 4.88 7.57 1.24
C THR A 58 6.33 7.76 1.67
N LEU A 59 7.13 8.38 0.80
CA LEU A 59 8.46 8.86 1.16
C LEU A 59 8.32 10.13 2.03
N GLN A 60 8.39 9.97 3.34
CA GLN A 60 8.40 11.10 4.27
C GLN A 60 9.76 11.80 4.21
N LEU A 61 9.81 13.01 3.65
CA LEU A 61 11.01 13.82 3.56
C LEU A 61 10.93 15.01 4.51
N SER A 62 12.05 15.36 5.13
CA SER A 62 12.21 16.69 5.72
C SER A 62 12.10 17.74 4.61
N LYS A 63 11.85 19.00 4.97
CA LYS A 63 11.81 20.10 3.99
C LYS A 63 13.08 20.13 3.12
N ALA A 64 14.25 20.00 3.74
CA ALA A 64 15.53 19.94 3.04
C ALA A 64 15.65 18.70 2.12
N GLY A 65 15.13 17.55 2.55
CA GLY A 65 15.08 16.33 1.73
C GLY A 65 14.16 16.48 0.51
N ALA A 66 13.01 17.15 0.68
CA ALA A 66 12.09 17.43 -0.42
C ALA A 66 12.70 18.40 -1.44
N GLU A 67 13.34 19.48 -0.97
CA GLU A 67 14.07 20.42 -1.84
C GLU A 67 15.20 19.74 -2.61
N ALA A 68 15.97 18.87 -1.93
CA ALA A 68 17.03 18.09 -2.58
C ALA A 68 16.47 17.10 -3.62
N LEU A 69 15.34 16.46 -3.33
CA LEU A 69 14.67 15.58 -4.28
C LEU A 69 14.19 16.35 -5.52
N VAL A 70 13.49 17.48 -5.33
CA VAL A 70 13.02 18.31 -6.44
C VAL A 70 14.19 18.80 -7.29
N ALA A 71 15.25 19.31 -6.66
CA ALA A 71 16.44 19.75 -7.37
C ALA A 71 17.09 18.62 -8.20
N ALA A 72 17.12 17.39 -7.67
CA ALA A 72 17.63 16.22 -8.38
C ALA A 72 16.70 15.73 -9.50
N LEU A 73 15.38 15.97 -9.42
CA LEU A 73 14.44 15.65 -10.50
C LEU A 73 14.50 16.69 -11.63
N GLU A 74 14.64 17.97 -11.31
CA GLU A 74 14.76 19.06 -12.29
C GLU A 74 16.13 19.07 -12.97
N ASN A 75 17.19 18.79 -12.22
CA ASN A 75 18.57 18.73 -12.69
C ASN A 75 19.19 17.39 -12.28
N PRO A 76 18.89 16.31 -13.03
CA PRO A 76 19.41 14.99 -12.73
C PRO A 76 20.95 14.99 -12.76
N PRO A 77 21.63 14.63 -11.65
CA PRO A 77 23.08 14.62 -11.60
C PRO A 77 23.63 13.45 -12.43
N GLU A 78 24.82 13.65 -12.99
CA GLU A 78 25.53 12.58 -13.69
C GLU A 78 25.83 11.39 -12.75
N PRO A 79 25.64 10.13 -13.20
CA PRO A 79 25.96 8.96 -12.41
C PRO A 79 27.44 8.94 -12.00
N ASN A 80 27.70 8.79 -10.70
CA ASN A 80 29.09 8.68 -10.24
C ASN A 80 29.74 7.35 -10.67
N HIS A 81 31.08 7.28 -10.61
CA HIS A 81 31.84 6.09 -11.02
C HIS A 81 31.39 4.79 -10.30
N LYS A 82 30.93 4.87 -9.05
CA LYS A 82 30.44 3.71 -8.30
C LYS A 82 29.10 3.20 -8.85
N LEU A 83 28.18 4.11 -9.20
CA LEU A 83 26.91 3.77 -9.84
C LEU A 83 27.12 3.14 -11.22
N VAL A 84 28.03 3.69 -12.02
CA VAL A 84 28.39 3.13 -13.33
C VAL A 84 28.96 1.71 -13.18
N ALA A 85 29.91 1.51 -12.26
CA ALA A 85 30.49 0.20 -12.00
C ALA A 85 29.45 -0.82 -11.48
N ALA A 86 28.50 -0.38 -10.63
CA ALA A 86 27.42 -1.23 -10.14
C ALA A 86 26.45 -1.63 -11.26
N ALA A 87 26.08 -0.69 -12.13
CA ALA A 87 25.23 -0.95 -13.29
C ALA A 87 25.89 -1.95 -14.27
N GLN A 88 27.20 -1.84 -14.48
CA GLN A 88 27.96 -2.77 -15.31
C GLN A 88 27.94 -4.18 -14.71
N ARG A 89 28.23 -4.33 -13.41
CA ARG A 89 28.18 -5.62 -12.71
C ARG A 89 26.80 -6.27 -12.79
N TYR A 90 25.74 -5.49 -12.63
CA TYR A 90 24.36 -6.00 -12.74
C TYR A 90 24.06 -6.50 -14.15
N ARG A 91 24.47 -5.76 -15.19
CA ARG A 91 24.35 -6.20 -16.59
C ARG A 91 25.07 -7.52 -16.81
N ASP A 92 26.31 -7.63 -16.32
CA ASP A 92 27.11 -8.83 -16.50
C ASP A 92 26.50 -10.04 -15.76
N SER A 93 25.85 -9.85 -14.61
CA SER A 93 25.17 -10.95 -13.89
C SER A 93 23.83 -11.36 -14.51
N VAL A 94 23.03 -10.41 -15.02
CA VAL A 94 21.73 -10.73 -15.62
C VAL A 94 21.87 -11.36 -17.01
N ASN A 95 22.95 -11.05 -17.74
CA ASN A 95 23.20 -11.62 -19.06
C ASN A 95 23.80 -13.05 -19.01
N VAL A 96 24.06 -13.60 -17.81
CA VAL A 96 24.61 -14.95 -17.62
C VAL A 96 23.51 -16.01 -17.44
N ASP A 97 22.26 -15.62 -17.14
CA ASP A 97 21.13 -16.54 -16.92
C ASP A 97 20.24 -16.77 -18.16
N ASN A 98 20.64 -16.30 -19.34
CA ASN A 98 19.96 -16.57 -20.61
C ASN A 98 20.86 -17.42 -21.52
N HIS A 99 21.07 -18.69 -21.16
CA HIS A 99 21.66 -19.68 -22.06
C HIS A 99 21.01 -21.06 -21.90
#